data_AF-A0A838G645-F1
#
_entry.id   AF-A0A838G645-F1
#
_cell.length_a   1.000
_cell.length_b   1.000
_cell.length_c   1.000
_cell.angle_alpha   90.00
_cell.angle_beta   90.00
_cell.angle_gamma   90.00
#
_symmetry.space_group_name_H-M   'P 1'
#
loop_
_entity.id
_entity.type
_entity.pdbx_description
1 polymer ?
#
loop_
_entity_poly.entity_id
_entity_poly.type
_entity_poly.pdbx_seq_one_letter_code
_entity_poly.pdbx_strand_id
1 'polypeptide(L)'
;KQMVDDGVMLDGADDLRATGRAALVLVSTSTLVSLGLVPGAAVTVTGERGSITLQVGVADLADDVVWVPASSGGVNVNRDLGLAGSAVRLAGGTA
;
A
#
# COMPACT_ATOMS: atom_id res chain seq x y z
N LYS A 1 -12.66 -0.38 11.77
CA LYS A 1 -13.13 1.00 11.47
C LYS A 1 -12.74 1.30 10.02
N GLN A 2 -13.68 1.78 9.19
CA GLN A 2 -13.40 2.10 7.79
C GLN A 2 -12.35 3.21 7.68
N MET A 3 -11.54 3.14 6.62
CA MET A 3 -10.46 4.07 6.32
C MET A 3 -11.04 5.32 5.65
N VAL A 4 -10.57 6.51 6.05
CA VAL A 4 -10.82 7.74 5.27
C VAL A 4 -9.97 7.63 4.01
N ASP A 5 -10.59 7.77 2.85
CA ASP A 5 -9.98 7.51 1.56
C ASP A 5 -9.97 8.78 0.67
N ASP A 6 -9.46 8.64 -0.56
CA ASP A 6 -9.36 9.72 -1.55
C ASP A 6 -10.62 9.80 -2.43
N GLY A 7 -11.77 9.38 -1.91
CA GLY A 7 -13.06 9.42 -2.61
C GLY A 7 -13.47 10.84 -3.00
N VAL A 8 -14.07 10.99 -4.18
CA VAL A 8 -14.48 12.30 -4.74
C VAL A 8 -15.54 13.02 -3.89
N MET A 9 -16.35 12.29 -3.12
CA MET A 9 -17.32 12.88 -2.20
C MET A 9 -16.66 13.51 -0.96
N LEU A 10 -15.36 13.32 -0.77
CA LEU A 10 -14.58 13.93 0.31
C LEU A 10 -13.77 15.14 -0.19
N ASP A 11 -14.03 15.62 -1.40
CA ASP A 11 -13.29 16.75 -1.95
C ASP A 11 -13.54 18.06 -1.17
N GLY A 12 -12.47 18.81 -0.92
CA GLY A 12 -12.46 19.97 -0.03
C GLY A 12 -12.54 19.66 1.48
N ALA A 13 -12.63 18.40 1.90
CA ALA A 13 -12.70 18.01 3.31
C ALA A 13 -11.30 17.72 3.91
N ASP A 14 -10.38 18.69 3.82
CA ASP A 14 -8.97 18.51 4.19
C ASP A 14 -8.78 18.13 5.66
N ASP A 15 -9.57 18.73 6.56
CA ASP A 15 -9.55 18.40 8.00
C ASP A 15 -9.91 16.94 8.26
N LEU A 16 -10.89 16.40 7.52
CA LEU A 16 -11.30 15.00 7.65
C LEU A 16 -10.22 14.07 7.07
N ARG A 17 -9.66 14.41 5.90
CA ARG A 17 -8.56 13.65 5.28
C ARG A 17 -7.33 13.55 6.17
N ALA A 18 -7.00 14.62 6.88
CA ALA A 18 -5.89 14.65 7.84
C ALA A 18 -6.06 13.67 9.01
N THR A 19 -7.30 13.23 9.32
CA THR A 19 -7.55 12.19 10.33
C THR A 19 -7.41 10.75 9.79
N GLY A 20 -7.16 10.61 8.48
CA GLY A 20 -6.94 9.33 7.83
C GLY A 20 -5.72 8.59 8.38
N ARG A 21 -5.75 7.26 8.31
CA ARG A 21 -4.59 6.44 8.66
C ARG A 21 -3.54 6.55 7.56
N ALA A 22 -2.27 6.43 7.94
CA ALA A 22 -1.18 6.34 6.97
C ALA A 22 -1.42 5.16 6.02
N ALA A 23 -1.26 5.42 4.72
CA ALA A 23 -1.31 4.40 3.68
C ALA A 23 -0.06 3.51 3.76
N LEU A 24 -0.27 2.20 3.95
CA LEU A 24 0.81 1.22 4.09
C LEU A 24 0.67 0.11 3.05
N VAL A 25 1.79 -0.43 2.60
CA VAL A 25 1.85 -1.73 1.93
C VAL A 25 1.95 -2.79 3.02
N LEU A 26 0.99 -3.70 3.09
CA LEU A 26 0.99 -4.75 4.11
C LEU A 26 1.38 -6.09 3.49
N VAL A 27 2.28 -6.81 4.17
CA VAL A 27 2.72 -8.17 3.83
C VAL A 27 2.74 -9.03 5.08
N SER A 28 2.85 -10.35 4.92
CA SER A 28 3.09 -11.26 6.03
C SER A 28 4.52 -11.11 6.59
N THR A 29 4.72 -11.54 7.84
CA THR A 29 6.06 -11.54 8.46
C THR A 29 7.06 -12.39 7.68
N SER A 30 6.62 -13.53 7.15
CA SER A 30 7.44 -14.45 6.35
C SER A 30 7.91 -13.79 5.04
N THR A 31 7.02 -13.13 4.30
CA THR A 31 7.37 -12.42 3.07
C THR A 31 8.32 -11.25 3.35
N LEU A 32 8.10 -10.51 4.43
CA LEU A 32 8.98 -9.42 4.85
C LEU A 32 10.42 -9.92 5.11
N VAL A 33 10.56 -11.02 5.85
CA VAL A 33 11.87 -11.65 6.14
C VAL A 33 12.50 -12.22 4.89
N SER A 34 11.73 -12.94 4.05
CA SER A 34 12.23 -13.54 2.81
C SER A 34 12.76 -12.51 1.81
N LEU A 35 12.16 -11.32 1.78
CA LEU A 35 12.59 -10.21 0.92
C LEU A 35 13.62 -9.29 1.58
N GLY A 36 13.99 -9.54 2.85
CA GLY A 36 14.94 -8.71 3.60
C GLY A 36 14.46 -7.28 3.86
N LEU A 37 13.14 -7.06 3.92
CA LEU A 37 12.53 -5.75 4.12
C LEU A 37 12.45 -5.42 5.62
N VAL A 38 12.45 -4.14 5.97
CA VAL A 38 12.28 -3.66 7.35
C VAL A 38 10.92 -2.97 7.51
N PRO A 39 10.12 -3.26 8.57
CA PRO A 39 8.88 -2.54 8.82
C PRO A 39 9.09 -1.03 8.91
N GLY A 40 8.22 -0.26 8.26
CA GLY A 40 8.30 1.20 8.16
C GLY A 40 9.19 1.73 7.04
N ALA A 41 10.00 0.87 6.39
CA ALA A 41 10.82 1.27 5.26
C ALA A 41 9.96 1.54 4.02
N ALA A 42 10.39 2.47 3.17
CA ALA A 42 9.74 2.74 1.90
C ALA A 42 9.96 1.58 0.93
N VAL A 43 8.88 1.04 0.40
CA VAL A 43 8.89 -0.02 -0.62
C VAL A 43 8.14 0.45 -1.85
N THR A 44 8.69 0.12 -3.01
CA THR A 44 8.05 0.35 -4.30
C THR A 44 7.35 -0.93 -4.74
N VAL A 45 6.05 -0.82 -4.99
CA VAL A 45 5.24 -1.89 -5.59
C VAL A 45 5.03 -1.53 -7.05
N THR A 46 5.41 -2.42 -7.95
CA THR A 46 5.24 -2.27 -9.40
C THR A 46 4.22 -3.29 -9.89
N GLY A 47 3.15 -2.80 -10.51
CA GLY A 47 2.15 -3.61 -11.20
C GLY A 47 2.19 -3.34 -12.71
N GLU A 48 1.18 -3.85 -13.42
CA GLU A 48 1.07 -3.74 -14.87
C GLU A 48 0.95 -2.28 -15.35
N ARG A 49 0.28 -1.41 -14.58
CA ARG A 49 -0.03 -0.03 -14.99
C ARG A 49 0.99 0.99 -14.51
N GLY A 50 1.81 0.65 -13.53
CA GLY A 50 2.70 1.62 -12.91
C GLY A 50 3.29 1.14 -11.60
N SER A 51 3.83 2.09 -10.84
CA SER A 51 4.46 1.83 -9.56
C SER A 51 4.03 2.85 -8.52
N ILE A 52 3.90 2.40 -7.28
CA ILE A 52 3.60 3.23 -6.12
C ILE A 52 4.70 3.02 -5.08
N THR A 53 4.95 4.03 -4.24
CA THR A 53 5.88 3.89 -3.11
C THR A 53 5.17 4.26 -1.83
N LEU A 54 5.15 3.33 -0.87
CA LEU A 54 4.52 3.48 0.44
C LEU A 54 5.40 2.80 1.49
N GLN A 55 5.17 3.09 2.76
CA GLN A 55 5.87 2.39 3.84
C GLN A 55 5.32 0.97 3.98
N VAL A 56 6.21 -0.01 4.20
CA VAL A 56 5.82 -1.39 4.44
C VAL A 56 5.40 -1.61 5.90
N GLY A 57 4.35 -2.39 6.11
CA GLY A 57 3.92 -2.85 7.41
C GLY A 57 3.64 -4.36 7.38
N VAL A 58 3.39 -4.92 8.56
CA VAL A 58 3.07 -6.33 8.72
C VAL A 58 1.61 -6.49 9.12
N ALA A 59 0.92 -7.46 8.52
CA ALA A 59 -0.39 -7.91 8.94
C ALA A 59 -0.54 -9.43 8.77
N ASP A 60 -1.61 -9.98 9.34
CA ASP A 60 -1.99 -11.38 9.13
C ASP A 60 -2.51 -11.56 7.70
N LEU A 61 -1.62 -12.00 6.83
CA LEU A 61 -1.80 -12.17 5.39
C LEU A 61 -1.23 -13.53 4.99
N ALA A 62 -1.77 -14.11 3.93
CA ALA A 62 -1.15 -15.27 3.31
C ALA A 62 0.25 -14.91 2.80
N ASP A 63 1.15 -15.89 2.79
CA ASP A 63 2.50 -15.72 2.28
C ASP A 63 2.47 -15.29 0.80
N ASP A 64 3.40 -14.42 0.44
CA ASP A 64 3.58 -13.82 -0.89
C ASP A 64 2.38 -13.00 -1.40
N VAL A 65 1.48 -12.61 -0.49
CA VAL A 65 0.39 -11.67 -0.77
C VAL A 65 0.77 -10.26 -0.30
N VAL A 66 0.55 -9.30 -1.20
CA VAL A 66 0.75 -7.88 -0.92
C VAL A 66 -0.60 -7.18 -0.92
N TRP A 67 -0.96 -6.61 0.22
CA TRP A 67 -2.14 -5.76 0.34
C TRP A 67 -1.74 -4.29 0.21
N VAL A 68 -2.54 -3.53 -0.53
CA VAL A 68 -2.40 -2.09 -0.76
C VAL A 68 -3.75 -1.40 -0.56
N PRO A 69 -3.76 -0.15 -0.06
CA PRO A 69 -5.00 0.60 0.13
C PRO A 69 -5.62 0.94 -1.22
N ALA A 70 -6.93 0.69 -1.38
CA ALA A 70 -7.61 0.84 -2.66
C ALA A 70 -7.54 2.26 -3.26
N SER A 71 -7.67 3.29 -2.41
CA SER A 71 -7.62 4.70 -2.83
C SER A 71 -7.24 5.60 -1.65
N SER A 72 -6.01 5.56 -1.15
CA SER A 72 -5.62 6.40 0.00
C SER A 72 -4.16 6.84 -0.10
N GLY A 73 -3.84 7.99 0.49
CA GLY A 73 -2.47 8.53 0.49
C GLY A 73 -2.03 9.01 -0.89
N GLY A 74 -2.99 9.45 -1.73
CA GLY A 74 -2.75 9.87 -3.11
C GLY A 74 -2.65 8.71 -4.10
N VAL A 75 -2.68 7.47 -3.63
CA VAL A 75 -2.58 6.26 -4.44
C VAL A 75 -3.96 5.68 -4.69
N ASN A 76 -4.22 5.27 -5.94
CA ASN A 76 -5.38 4.48 -6.31
C ASN A 76 -4.93 3.21 -7.04
N VAL A 77 -5.25 2.04 -6.48
CA VAL A 77 -4.73 0.74 -6.99
C VAL A 77 -5.13 0.51 -8.44
N ASN A 78 -6.40 0.73 -8.78
CA ASN A 78 -6.88 0.50 -10.14
C ASN A 78 -6.21 1.45 -11.13
N ARG A 79 -5.98 2.70 -10.75
CA ARG A 79 -5.36 3.71 -11.62
C ARG A 79 -3.84 3.50 -11.76
N ASP A 80 -3.15 3.27 -10.64
CA ASP A 80 -1.69 3.41 -10.54
C ASP A 80 -0.94 2.08 -10.57
N LEU A 81 -1.60 0.95 -10.24
CA LEU A 81 -0.97 -0.38 -10.15
C LEU A 81 -1.56 -1.38 -11.14
N GLY A 82 -2.88 -1.49 -11.21
CA GLY A 82 -3.57 -2.54 -11.97
C GLY A 82 -4.77 -3.12 -11.24
N LEU A 83 -5.23 -4.29 -11.67
CA LEU A 83 -6.35 -4.99 -11.05
C LEU A 83 -5.91 -5.68 -9.74
N ALA A 84 -6.82 -5.74 -8.77
CA ALA A 84 -6.61 -6.55 -7.58
C ALA A 84 -6.46 -8.03 -7.97
N GLY A 85 -5.49 -8.71 -7.36
CA GLY A 85 -5.16 -10.11 -7.68
C GLY A 85 -4.14 -10.29 -8.81
N SER A 86 -3.70 -9.20 -9.46
CA SER A 86 -2.59 -9.26 -10.41
C SER A 86 -1.25 -9.47 -9.70
N ALA A 87 -0.31 -10.14 -10.39
CA ALA A 87 1.07 -10.26 -9.93
C ALA A 87 1.74 -8.88 -9.86
N VAL A 88 2.55 -8.68 -8.82
CA VAL A 88 3.30 -7.44 -8.60
C VAL A 88 4.76 -7.76 -8.25
N ARG A 89 5.64 -6.78 -8.47
CA ARG A 89 7.02 -6.81 -8.00
C ARG A 89 7.20 -5.84 -6.84
N LEU A 90 7.91 -6.28 -5.79
CA LEU A 90 8.37 -5.38 -4.73
C LEU A 90 9.86 -5.12 -4.85
N ALA A 91 10.24 -3.87 -4.54
CA ALA A 91 11.62 -3.42 -4.46
C ALA A 91 11.80 -2.37 -3.35
N GLY A 92 13.03 -2.19 -2.87
CA GLY A 92 13.38 -1.24 -1.82
C GLY A 92 13.42 -1.88 -0.43
N GLY A 93 13.17 -1.08 0.62
CA GLY A 93 13.04 -1.57 1.99
C GLY A 93 14.33 -2.01 2.71
N THR A 94 15.50 -1.67 2.16
CA THR A 94 16.79 -1.86 2.86
C THR A 94 17.00 -0.74 3.89
N ALA A 95 17.57 -1.09 5.04
CA ALA A 95 17.93 -0.17 6.12
C ALA A 95 18.96 0.90 5.70
#